data_AF-A0A482JSJ6-F1
#
_entry.id   AF-A0A482JSJ6-F1
#
_cell.length_a   1.000
_cell.length_b   1.000
_cell.length_c   1.000
_cell.angle_alpha   90.00
_cell.angle_beta   90.00
_cell.angle_gamma   90.00
#
_symmetry.space_group_name_H-M   'P 1'
#
loop_
_entity.id
_entity.type
_entity.pdbx_description
1 polymer ?
#
loop_
_entity_poly.entity_id
_entity_poly.type
_entity_poly.pdbx_seq_one_letter_code
_entity_poly.pdbx_strand_id
1 'polypeptide(L)'
;SEEIMEEFQGFASIESTLEKDAILTKEEALKDIYRKLRPGEQVAAEAARALLDNFYFNSKRYDLAKVGRYKVNRKLGIDAPLSDSVLTVKDIVATIKYLVSLHAEKTTLNGVRDGEPVQLRLDVDDIDHFGNRRIRAVGELIQNQVRTGLSRMERVVRERMTTQDIEAITPQTLINVRPVVAAIKEFFGTSQLSQFMDQNNPLAGLTHKRRLSALGPGGLS
;
A
#
# COMPACT_ATOMS: atom_id res chain seq x y z
N SER A 1 11.40 16.08 20.06
CA SER A 1 11.20 17.36 19.38
C SER A 1 12.49 17.89 18.75
N GLU A 2 13.63 17.80 19.43
CA GLU A 2 14.94 18.25 18.89
C GLU A 2 15.30 17.57 17.56
N GLU A 3 15.22 16.24 17.46
CA GLU A 3 15.46 15.50 16.20
C GLU A 3 14.55 15.97 15.04
N ILE A 4 13.31 16.37 15.33
CA ILE A 4 12.37 16.85 14.30
C ILE A 4 12.79 18.24 13.83
N MET A 5 13.21 19.12 14.74
CA MET A 5 13.69 20.46 14.39
C MET A 5 14.98 20.42 13.58
N GLU A 6 15.88 19.48 13.89
CA GLU A 6 17.11 19.27 13.12
C GLU A 6 16.78 18.79 11.69
N GLU A 7 15.91 17.79 11.55
CA GLU A 7 15.58 17.20 10.25
C GLU A 7 14.80 18.16 9.32
N PHE A 8 13.96 19.01 9.91
CA PHE A 8 13.09 19.96 9.22
C PHE A 8 13.50 21.43 9.39
N GLN A 9 14.78 21.68 9.64
CA GLN A 9 15.29 23.04 9.84
C GLN A 9 14.97 23.97 8.65
N GLY A 10 14.51 25.18 8.96
CA GLY A 10 14.18 26.21 7.96
C GLY A 10 12.79 26.09 7.35
N PHE A 11 11.90 25.27 7.92
CA PHE A 11 10.49 25.22 7.57
C PHE A 11 9.61 25.77 8.71
N ALA A 12 9.24 27.05 8.61
CA ALA A 12 8.40 27.73 9.61
C ALA A 12 7.05 27.03 9.86
N SER A 13 6.50 26.34 8.85
CA SER A 13 5.27 25.56 8.99
C SER A 13 5.40 24.38 9.96
N ILE A 14 6.57 23.75 10.02
CA ILE A 14 6.86 22.66 10.97
C ILE A 14 7.09 23.23 12.37
N GLU A 15 7.82 24.34 12.48
CA GLU A 15 8.06 25.04 13.75
C GLU A 15 6.72 25.43 14.40
N SER A 16 5.84 26.09 13.65
CA SER A 16 4.48 26.45 14.12
C SER A 16 3.60 25.23 14.45
N THR A 17 3.85 24.08 13.83
CA THR A 17 3.12 22.83 14.13
C THR A 17 3.60 22.24 15.45
N LEU A 18 4.92 22.25 15.69
CA LEU A 18 5.53 21.78 16.93
C LEU A 18 5.18 22.67 18.13
N GLU A 19 5.08 23.99 17.95
CA GLU A 19 4.62 24.90 19.02
C GLU A 19 3.19 24.62 19.48
N LYS A 20 2.33 24.15 18.56
CA LYS A 20 0.94 23.79 18.85
C LYS A 20 0.79 22.35 19.35
N ASP A 21 1.85 21.55 19.31
CA ASP A 21 1.78 20.15 19.72
C ASP A 21 1.70 20.05 21.24
N ALA A 22 0.58 19.51 21.72
CA ALA A 22 0.35 19.29 23.14
C ALA A 22 0.98 17.97 23.63
N ILE A 23 1.37 17.07 22.73
CA ILE A 23 1.84 15.73 23.05
C ILE A 23 3.36 15.66 22.87
N LEU A 24 4.09 15.62 23.99
CA LEU A 24 5.56 15.73 23.97
C LEU A 24 6.27 14.37 24.02
N THR A 25 5.55 13.31 24.39
CA THR A 25 6.14 11.98 24.54
C THR A 25 5.66 11.01 23.45
N LYS A 26 6.55 10.11 23.06
CA LYS A 26 6.24 9.06 22.08
C LYS A 26 5.10 8.16 22.54
N GLU A 27 5.04 7.83 23.82
CA GLU A 27 3.98 6.95 24.35
C GLU A 27 2.60 7.60 24.30
N GLU A 28 2.51 8.87 24.67
CA GLU A 28 1.26 9.63 24.57
C GLU A 28 0.83 9.79 23.10
N ALA A 29 1.77 10.03 22.18
CA ALA A 29 1.48 10.13 20.76
C ALA A 29 0.91 8.81 20.21
N LEU A 30 1.50 7.67 20.60
CA LEU A 30 1.00 6.34 20.23
C LEU A 30 -0.42 6.11 20.77
N LYS A 31 -0.67 6.45 22.04
CA LYS A 31 -1.99 6.32 22.66
C LYS A 31 -3.03 7.23 21.99
N ASP A 32 -2.66 8.46 21.65
CA ASP A 32 -3.56 9.40 20.97
C ASP A 32 -3.92 8.94 19.56
N ILE A 33 -2.95 8.47 18.78
CA ILE A 33 -3.20 7.87 17.46
C ILE A 33 -4.14 6.67 17.58
N TYR A 34 -3.91 5.79 18.54
CA TYR A 34 -4.78 4.64 18.77
C TYR A 34 -6.21 5.05 19.11
N ARG A 35 -6.38 6.00 20.04
CA ARG A 35 -7.68 6.51 20.46
C ARG A 35 -8.48 7.11 19.29
N LYS A 36 -7.80 7.80 18.37
CA LYS A 36 -8.43 8.36 17.15
C LYS A 36 -8.83 7.29 16.14
N LEU A 37 -8.03 6.22 16.01
CA LEU A 37 -8.34 5.10 15.12
C LEU A 37 -9.44 4.18 15.66
N ARG A 38 -9.46 3.98 16.98
CA ARG A 38 -10.43 3.12 17.68
C ARG A 38 -11.01 3.86 18.89
N PRO A 39 -12.03 4.72 18.67
CA PRO A 39 -12.67 5.45 19.75
C PRO A 39 -13.29 4.49 20.78
N GLY A 40 -13.01 4.72 22.06
CA GLY A 40 -13.58 3.94 23.18
C GLY A 40 -12.70 2.82 23.73
N GLU A 41 -11.60 2.47 23.07
CA GLU A 41 -10.61 1.50 23.58
C GLU A 41 -9.41 2.24 24.20
N GLN A 42 -9.06 1.91 25.44
CA GLN A 42 -7.79 2.33 26.05
C GLN A 42 -6.82 1.16 26.04
N VAL A 43 -5.63 1.37 25.47
CA VAL A 43 -4.60 0.33 25.37
C VAL A 43 -3.24 0.84 25.82
N ALA A 44 -2.35 -0.09 26.17
CA ALA A 44 -0.95 0.20 26.39
C ALA A 44 -0.28 0.74 25.12
N ALA A 45 0.76 1.57 25.28
CA ALA A 45 1.49 2.15 24.15
C ALA A 45 2.10 1.08 23.23
N GLU A 46 2.50 -0.07 23.77
CA GLU A 46 3.02 -1.19 23.00
C GLU A 46 2.00 -1.78 22.03
N ALA A 47 0.75 -1.94 22.47
CA ALA A 47 -0.33 -2.42 21.61
C ALA A 47 -0.65 -1.42 20.50
N ALA A 48 -0.60 -0.11 20.82
CA ALA A 48 -0.74 0.94 19.82
C ALA A 48 0.39 0.94 18.78
N ARG A 49 1.63 0.72 19.22
CA ARG A 49 2.78 0.55 18.32
C ARG A 49 2.61 -0.67 17.42
N ALA A 50 2.26 -1.82 17.99
CA ALA A 50 2.03 -3.04 17.22
C ALA A 50 0.92 -2.86 16.18
N LEU A 51 -0.13 -2.08 16.49
CA LEU A 51 -1.17 -1.74 15.52
C LEU A 51 -0.59 -0.95 14.33
N LEU A 52 0.19 0.10 14.59
CA LEU A 52 0.82 0.92 13.54
C LEU A 52 1.80 0.10 12.69
N ASP A 53 2.61 -0.73 13.33
CA ASP A 53 3.54 -1.63 12.63
C ASP A 53 2.78 -2.58 11.69
N ASN A 54 1.62 -3.07 12.13
CA ASN A 54 0.76 -3.91 11.29
C ASN A 54 0.09 -3.17 10.12
N PHE A 55 -0.12 -1.85 10.21
CA PHE A 55 -0.73 -1.08 9.14
C PHE A 55 0.23 -0.76 8.00
N TYR A 56 1.48 -0.40 8.32
CA TYR A 56 2.40 0.17 7.33
C TYR A 56 3.70 -0.62 7.14
N PHE A 57 4.15 -1.34 8.17
CA PHE A 57 5.48 -1.98 8.20
C PHE A 57 5.41 -3.51 8.09
N ASN A 58 4.21 -4.09 8.11
CA ASN A 58 4.01 -5.53 8.00
C ASN A 58 3.70 -5.96 6.56
N SER A 59 4.62 -6.72 5.95
CA SER A 59 4.51 -7.20 4.57
C SER A 59 3.33 -8.15 4.31
N LYS A 60 2.72 -8.72 5.35
CA LYS A 60 1.51 -9.53 5.21
C LYS A 60 0.24 -8.69 5.04
N ARG A 61 0.26 -7.43 5.48
CA ARG A 61 -0.91 -6.54 5.53
C ARG A 61 -0.78 -5.33 4.62
N TYR A 62 0.45 -4.92 4.32
CA TYR A 62 0.76 -3.79 3.48
C TYR A 62 1.77 -4.19 2.40
N ASP A 63 1.50 -3.84 1.15
CA ASP A 63 2.35 -4.17 0.00
C ASP A 63 2.19 -3.08 -1.09
N LEU A 64 3.26 -2.32 -1.34
CA LEU A 64 3.33 -1.32 -2.42
C LEU A 64 3.44 -1.96 -3.81
N ALA A 65 3.74 -3.26 -3.87
CA ALA A 65 4.28 -3.96 -5.02
C ALA A 65 5.59 -3.34 -5.53
N LYS A 66 6.30 -4.10 -6.39
CA LYS A 66 7.54 -3.63 -7.03
C LYS A 66 7.37 -2.29 -7.77
N VAL A 67 6.21 -2.11 -8.40
CA VAL A 67 5.89 -0.88 -9.17
C VAL A 67 5.64 0.31 -8.25
N GLY A 68 4.95 0.12 -7.12
CA GLY A 68 4.74 1.20 -6.15
C GLY A 68 6.05 1.60 -5.48
N ARG A 69 6.88 0.64 -5.07
CA ARG A 69 8.23 0.93 -4.55
C ARG A 69 9.07 1.71 -5.55
N TYR A 70 9.11 1.26 -6.81
CA TYR A 70 9.79 1.99 -7.89
C TYR A 70 9.31 3.44 -8.02
N LYS A 71 7.99 3.66 -7.91
CA LYS A 71 7.40 5.00 -8.00
C LYS A 71 7.77 5.89 -6.82
N VAL A 72 7.71 5.38 -5.60
CA VAL A 72 8.10 6.12 -4.38
C VAL A 72 9.57 6.48 -4.44
N ASN A 73 10.44 5.51 -4.75
CA ASN A 73 11.88 5.73 -4.89
C ASN A 73 12.19 6.83 -5.90
N ARG A 74 11.56 6.77 -7.07
CA ARG A 74 11.80 7.76 -8.12
C ARG A 74 11.24 9.12 -7.74
N LYS A 75 10.06 9.20 -7.12
CA LYS A 75 9.44 10.49 -6.72
C LYS A 75 10.22 11.19 -5.61
N LEU A 76 10.66 10.44 -4.60
CA LEU A 76 11.33 10.97 -3.42
C LEU A 76 12.87 10.97 -3.51
N GLY A 77 13.43 10.38 -4.57
CA GLY A 77 14.88 10.18 -4.71
C GLY A 77 15.45 9.35 -3.57
N ILE A 78 14.82 8.20 -3.32
CA ILE A 78 15.26 7.23 -2.32
C ILE A 78 15.75 6.00 -3.07
N ASP A 79 16.93 5.53 -2.71
CA ASP A 79 17.53 4.33 -3.29
C ASP A 79 17.29 3.11 -2.38
N ALA A 80 16.05 2.64 -2.35
CA ALA A 80 15.65 1.43 -1.62
C ALA A 80 15.48 0.23 -2.58
N PRO A 81 15.80 -1.01 -2.17
CA PRO A 81 15.61 -2.17 -3.04
C PRO A 81 14.16 -2.35 -3.49
N LEU A 82 13.93 -2.74 -4.74
CA LEU A 82 12.57 -3.00 -5.27
C LEU A 82 11.87 -4.19 -4.59
N SER A 83 12.62 -5.03 -3.88
CA SER A 83 12.10 -6.11 -3.04
C SER A 83 11.50 -5.60 -1.73
N ASP A 84 11.83 -4.38 -1.31
CA ASP A 84 11.25 -3.77 -0.12
C ASP A 84 9.82 -3.29 -0.44
N SER A 85 8.85 -4.12 -0.11
CA SER A 85 7.46 -3.91 -0.48
C SER A 85 6.65 -3.11 0.56
N VAL A 86 7.24 -2.73 1.70
CA VAL A 86 6.55 -2.04 2.80
C VAL A 86 7.11 -0.65 3.01
N LEU A 87 6.27 0.36 3.32
CA LEU A 87 6.78 1.70 3.61
C LEU A 87 7.85 1.68 4.70
N THR A 88 8.79 2.61 4.65
CA THR A 88 9.80 2.81 5.69
C THR A 88 9.61 4.17 6.36
N VAL A 89 10.16 4.35 7.56
CA VAL A 89 10.17 5.65 8.23
C VAL A 89 10.86 6.71 7.35
N LYS A 90 11.93 6.31 6.62
CA LYS A 90 12.63 7.18 5.67
C LYS A 90 11.70 7.68 4.55
N ASP A 91 10.84 6.82 4.02
CA ASP A 91 9.85 7.22 2.99
C ASP A 91 8.88 8.26 3.54
N ILE A 92 8.42 8.07 4.78
CA ILE A 92 7.46 8.98 5.43
C ILE A 92 8.11 10.35 5.68
N VAL A 93 9.31 10.37 6.27
CA VAL A 93 10.06 11.61 6.53
C VAL A 93 10.34 12.35 5.23
N ALA A 94 10.81 11.65 4.19
CA ALA A 94 11.05 12.24 2.87
C ALA A 94 9.77 12.77 2.21
N THR A 95 8.62 12.10 2.41
CA THR A 95 7.32 12.55 1.91
C THR A 95 6.91 13.86 2.58
N ILE A 96 7.05 13.96 3.91
CA ILE A 96 6.76 15.21 4.64
C ILE A 96 7.72 16.30 4.18
N LYS A 97 9.01 16.00 4.01
CA LYS A 97 10.04 16.94 3.53
C LYS A 97 9.73 17.45 2.13
N TYR A 98 9.27 16.57 1.24
CA TYR A 98 8.82 16.93 -0.11
C TYR A 98 7.63 17.90 -0.02
N LEU A 99 6.63 17.60 0.81
CA LEU A 99 5.43 18.43 0.98
C LEU A 99 5.76 19.85 1.50
N VAL A 100 6.55 19.95 2.57
CA VAL A 100 6.91 21.26 3.14
C VAL A 100 7.84 22.05 2.23
N SER A 101 8.69 21.37 1.46
CA SER A 101 9.53 22.02 0.46
C SER A 101 8.71 22.60 -0.68
N LEU A 102 7.69 21.86 -1.14
CA LEU A 102 6.75 22.33 -2.14
C LEU A 102 5.94 23.53 -1.63
N HIS A 103 5.49 23.48 -0.37
CA HIS A 103 4.78 24.59 0.26
C HIS A 103 5.65 25.84 0.42
N ALA A 104 6.95 25.67 0.70
CA ALA A 104 7.93 26.75 0.77
C ALA A 104 8.43 27.23 -0.61
N GLU A 105 7.74 26.88 -1.69
CA GLU A 105 8.03 27.25 -3.08
C GLU A 105 9.45 26.89 -3.55
N LYS A 106 10.07 25.88 -2.93
CA LYS A 106 11.35 25.34 -3.39
C LYS A 106 11.13 24.60 -4.72
N THR A 107 12.06 24.75 -5.65
CA THR A 107 12.00 24.12 -6.97
C THR A 107 12.73 22.79 -7.04
N THR A 108 13.71 22.58 -6.15
CA THR A 108 14.55 21.38 -6.13
C THR A 108 14.74 20.81 -4.74
N LEU A 109 14.91 19.50 -4.65
CA LEU A 109 15.23 18.77 -3.42
C LEU A 109 16.35 17.76 -3.67
N ASN A 110 17.28 17.61 -2.74
CA ASN A 110 18.38 16.65 -2.87
C ASN A 110 17.87 15.22 -2.61
N GLY A 111 18.16 14.31 -3.51
CA GLY A 111 17.89 12.89 -3.37
C GLY A 111 19.05 12.04 -3.88
N VAL A 112 18.87 10.73 -3.82
CA VAL A 112 19.82 9.74 -4.33
C VAL A 112 19.10 8.84 -5.32
N ARG A 113 19.73 8.54 -6.46
CA ARG A 113 19.26 7.54 -7.42
C ARG A 113 20.46 6.75 -7.94
N ASP A 114 20.36 5.43 -7.90
CA ASP A 114 21.42 4.52 -8.36
C ASP A 114 22.78 4.83 -7.69
N GLY A 115 22.76 5.14 -6.39
CA GLY A 115 23.94 5.55 -5.61
C GLY A 115 24.41 6.99 -5.81
N GLU A 116 23.91 7.71 -6.81
CA GLU A 116 24.39 9.05 -7.16
C GLU A 116 23.46 10.16 -6.61
N PRO A 117 24.03 11.30 -6.17
CA PRO A 117 23.25 12.45 -5.74
C PRO A 117 22.53 13.07 -6.94
N VAL A 118 21.22 13.30 -6.79
CA VAL A 118 20.37 13.87 -7.84
C VAL A 118 19.56 15.02 -7.27
N GLN A 119 19.45 16.11 -8.01
CA GLN A 119 18.46 17.16 -7.73
C GLN A 119 17.10 16.74 -8.30
N LEU A 120 16.16 16.48 -7.40
CA LEU A 120 14.77 16.20 -7.72
C LEU A 120 14.05 17.50 -7.99
N ARG A 121 13.32 17.58 -9.10
CA ARG A 121 12.38 18.66 -9.34
C ARG A 121 11.15 18.49 -8.44
N LEU A 122 10.84 19.54 -7.68
CA LEU A 122 9.60 19.64 -6.91
C LEU A 122 8.49 20.13 -7.84
N ASP A 123 7.44 19.34 -7.95
CA ASP A 123 6.25 19.67 -8.72
C ASP A 123 5.03 18.91 -8.18
N VAL A 124 3.84 19.43 -8.51
CA VAL A 124 2.56 18.75 -8.28
C VAL A 124 2.40 17.66 -9.34
N ASP A 125 1.83 16.51 -8.95
CA ASP A 125 1.60 15.42 -9.88
C ASP A 125 0.26 15.57 -10.62
N ASP A 126 0.30 15.39 -11.94
CA ASP A 126 -0.90 15.20 -12.75
C ASP A 126 -1.41 13.76 -12.59
N ILE A 127 -2.66 13.63 -12.13
CA ILE A 127 -3.34 12.35 -11.90
C ILE A 127 -3.78 11.65 -13.20
N ASP A 128 -3.86 12.38 -14.32
CA ASP A 128 -4.26 11.86 -15.62
C ASP A 128 -3.08 11.39 -16.47
N HIS A 129 -1.86 11.85 -16.17
CA HIS A 129 -0.65 11.45 -16.87
C HIS A 129 -0.44 9.92 -16.84
N PHE A 130 -0.17 9.28 -17.97
CA PHE A 130 0.00 7.82 -18.04
C PHE A 130 1.20 7.28 -17.25
N GLY A 131 2.16 8.14 -16.91
CA GLY A 131 3.17 7.78 -15.91
C GLY A 131 2.54 7.45 -14.55
N ASN A 132 1.44 8.10 -14.17
CA ASN A 132 0.75 7.93 -12.89
C ASN A 132 -0.51 7.06 -13.01
N ARG A 133 -0.98 6.77 -14.23
CA ARG A 133 -2.08 5.83 -14.51
C ARG A 133 -1.58 4.50 -15.05
N ARG A 134 -1.70 3.45 -14.24
CA ARG A 134 -1.27 2.10 -14.59
C ARG A 134 -2.42 1.24 -15.10
N ILE A 135 -2.18 0.55 -16.22
CA ILE A 135 -3.11 -0.46 -16.75
C ILE A 135 -2.83 -1.80 -16.05
N ARG A 136 -3.88 -2.40 -15.48
CA ARG A 136 -3.83 -3.77 -14.92
C ARG A 136 -4.33 -4.76 -15.97
N ALA A 137 -3.46 -5.68 -16.39
CA ALA A 137 -3.82 -6.72 -17.34
C ALA A 137 -4.60 -7.86 -16.67
N VAL A 138 -5.23 -8.72 -17.48
CA VAL A 138 -6.04 -9.85 -17.02
C VAL A 138 -5.29 -10.75 -16.02
N GLY A 139 -4.02 -11.05 -16.29
CA GLY A 139 -3.20 -11.89 -15.40
C GLY A 139 -3.05 -11.31 -13.99
N GLU A 140 -2.90 -10.00 -13.86
CA GLU A 140 -2.79 -9.33 -12.56
C GLU A 140 -4.13 -9.30 -11.81
N LEU A 141 -5.23 -9.10 -12.54
CA LEU A 141 -6.58 -9.16 -11.96
C LEU A 141 -6.84 -10.54 -11.36
N ILE A 142 -6.55 -11.60 -12.12
CA ILE A 142 -6.72 -12.99 -11.65
C ILE A 142 -5.76 -13.29 -10.49
N GLN A 143 -4.50 -12.86 -10.58
CA GLN A 143 -3.51 -13.04 -9.51
C GLN A 143 -3.99 -12.44 -8.18
N ASN A 144 -4.62 -11.26 -8.21
CA ASN A 144 -5.17 -10.63 -7.00
C ASN A 144 -6.32 -11.45 -6.39
N GLN A 145 -7.19 -12.05 -7.22
CA GLN A 145 -8.28 -12.92 -6.73
C GLN A 145 -7.73 -14.22 -6.13
N VAL A 146 -6.74 -14.82 -6.78
CA VAL A 146 -6.06 -16.01 -6.26
C VAL A 146 -5.36 -15.69 -4.94
N ARG A 147 -4.66 -14.54 -4.84
CA ARG A 147 -4.03 -14.09 -3.59
C ARG A 147 -5.05 -13.97 -2.45
N THR A 148 -6.19 -13.35 -2.69
CA THR A 148 -7.28 -13.24 -1.70
C THR A 148 -7.82 -14.62 -1.31
N GLY A 149 -8.01 -15.52 -2.27
CA GLY A 149 -8.41 -16.90 -2.03
C GLY A 149 -7.40 -17.69 -1.18
N LEU A 150 -6.10 -17.53 -1.48
CA LEU A 150 -5.01 -18.14 -0.72
C LEU A 150 -4.92 -17.59 0.70
N SER A 151 -5.14 -16.29 0.91
CA SER A 151 -5.17 -15.69 2.25
C SER A 151 -6.32 -16.25 3.11
N ARG A 152 -7.50 -16.46 2.51
CA ARG A 152 -8.62 -17.15 3.20
C ARG A 152 -8.26 -18.59 3.53
N MET A 153 -7.62 -19.30 2.61
CA MET A 153 -7.16 -20.68 2.84
C MET A 153 -6.08 -20.75 3.93
N GLU A 154 -5.12 -19.82 3.95
CA GLU A 154 -4.09 -19.73 4.98
C GLU A 154 -4.71 -19.59 6.37
N ARG A 155 -5.75 -18.75 6.51
CA ARG A 155 -6.49 -18.59 7.76
C ARG A 155 -7.07 -19.92 8.25
N VAL A 156 -7.72 -20.68 7.35
CA VAL A 156 -8.30 -22.00 7.69
C VAL A 156 -7.21 -23.01 8.08
N VAL A 157 -6.06 -22.98 7.38
CA VAL A 157 -4.91 -23.83 7.72
C VAL A 157 -4.41 -23.51 9.12
N ARG A 158 -4.21 -22.22 9.45
CA ARG A 158 -3.75 -21.79 10.79
C ARG A 158 -4.71 -22.26 11.90
N GLU A 159 -6.02 -22.12 11.67
CA GLU A 159 -7.05 -22.56 12.62
C GLU A 159 -7.06 -24.08 12.83
N ARG A 160 -6.91 -24.86 11.75
CA ARG A 160 -6.82 -26.32 11.82
C ARG A 160 -5.56 -26.79 12.53
N MET A 161 -4.42 -26.13 12.30
CA MET A 161 -3.16 -26.45 12.97
C MET A 161 -3.23 -26.28 14.50
N THR A 162 -4.09 -25.39 14.99
CA THR A 162 -4.28 -25.19 16.45
C THR A 162 -5.30 -26.13 17.08
N THR A 163 -6.18 -26.74 16.28
CA THR A 163 -7.32 -27.54 16.78
C THR A 163 -7.14 -29.04 16.57
N GLN A 164 -6.32 -29.45 15.60
CA GLN A 164 -6.05 -30.86 15.28
C GLN A 164 -4.85 -31.39 16.07
N ASP A 165 -4.88 -32.70 16.34
CA ASP A 165 -3.79 -33.42 17.00
C ASP A 165 -2.56 -33.52 16.08
N ILE A 166 -1.38 -33.25 16.63
CA ILE A 166 -0.10 -33.12 15.92
C ILE A 166 0.23 -34.40 15.15
N GLU A 167 -0.08 -35.57 15.72
CA GLU A 167 0.21 -36.88 15.10
C GLU A 167 -0.70 -37.20 13.91
N ALA A 168 -1.88 -36.57 13.83
CA ALA A 168 -2.86 -36.80 12.76
C ALA A 168 -2.80 -35.75 11.62
N ILE A 169 -1.94 -34.74 11.73
CA ILE A 169 -1.84 -33.67 10.73
C ILE A 169 -1.16 -34.20 9.47
N THR A 170 -1.86 -34.08 8.33
CA THR A 170 -1.28 -34.27 7.00
C THR A 170 -1.60 -33.07 6.11
N PRO A 171 -0.81 -32.79 5.04
CA PRO A 171 -1.11 -31.68 4.15
C PRO A 171 -2.52 -31.74 3.54
N GLN A 172 -3.04 -32.96 3.31
CA GLN A 172 -4.39 -33.16 2.78
C GLN A 172 -5.49 -32.73 3.77
N THR A 173 -5.30 -32.95 5.08
CA THR A 173 -6.29 -32.53 6.10
C THR A 173 -6.29 -31.02 6.33
N LEU A 174 -5.16 -30.36 6.10
CA LEU A 174 -5.03 -28.90 6.25
C LEU A 174 -5.55 -28.13 5.03
N ILE A 175 -5.28 -28.61 3.81
CA ILE A 175 -5.57 -27.86 2.59
C ILE A 175 -7.05 -27.96 2.22
N ASN A 176 -7.74 -26.82 2.23
CA ASN A 176 -9.08 -26.68 1.69
C ASN A 176 -9.07 -25.71 0.51
N VAL A 177 -9.25 -26.23 -0.71
CA VAL A 177 -9.21 -25.43 -1.95
C VAL A 177 -10.48 -24.64 -2.23
N ARG A 178 -11.59 -24.89 -1.50
CA ARG A 178 -12.89 -24.24 -1.75
C ARG A 178 -12.82 -22.70 -1.76
N PRO A 179 -12.11 -22.02 -0.84
CA PRO A 179 -11.99 -20.55 -0.86
C PRO A 179 -11.30 -20.01 -2.12
N VAL A 180 -10.30 -20.74 -2.63
CA VAL A 180 -9.57 -20.36 -3.85
C VAL A 180 -10.46 -20.50 -5.08
N VAL A 181 -11.13 -21.66 -5.22
CA VAL A 181 -12.06 -21.92 -6.33
C VAL A 181 -13.23 -20.94 -6.31
N ALA A 182 -13.77 -20.64 -5.13
CA ALA A 182 -14.86 -19.67 -4.97
C ALA A 182 -14.45 -18.27 -5.43
N ALA A 183 -13.27 -17.77 -5.01
CA ALA A 183 -12.78 -16.46 -5.43
C ALA A 183 -12.60 -16.35 -6.96
N ILE A 184 -12.11 -17.40 -7.60
CA ILE A 184 -11.97 -17.44 -9.07
C ILE A 184 -13.35 -17.46 -9.76
N LYS A 185 -14.28 -18.29 -9.27
CA LYS A 185 -15.64 -18.37 -9.83
C LYS A 185 -16.40 -17.05 -9.68
N GLU A 186 -16.29 -16.42 -8.51
CA GLU A 186 -16.89 -15.11 -8.24
C GLU A 186 -16.37 -14.06 -9.22
N PHE A 187 -15.05 -14.00 -9.44
CA PHE A 187 -14.46 -13.08 -10.40
C PHE A 187 -15.03 -13.25 -11.82
N PHE A 188 -15.07 -14.47 -12.36
CA PHE A 188 -15.59 -14.69 -13.71
C PHE A 188 -17.12 -14.56 -13.80
N GLY A 189 -17.84 -14.83 -12.72
CA GLY A 189 -19.30 -14.84 -12.70
C GLY A 189 -19.95 -13.46 -12.49
N THR A 190 -19.38 -12.61 -11.65
CA THR A 190 -20.02 -11.35 -11.23
C THR A 190 -19.16 -10.10 -11.40
N SER A 191 -17.89 -10.22 -11.80
CA SER A 191 -17.05 -9.03 -11.99
C SER A 191 -17.50 -8.22 -13.20
N GLN A 192 -17.54 -6.89 -13.04
CA GLN A 192 -17.75 -5.93 -14.14
C GLN A 192 -16.68 -6.03 -15.24
N LEU A 193 -15.50 -6.57 -14.90
CA LEU A 193 -14.40 -6.77 -15.84
C LEU A 193 -14.48 -8.11 -16.58
N SER A 194 -15.38 -9.02 -16.15
CA SER A 194 -15.69 -10.28 -16.82
C SER A 194 -16.98 -10.11 -17.63
N GLN A 195 -16.83 -9.71 -18.89
CA GLN A 195 -17.95 -9.37 -19.77
C GLN A 195 -18.22 -10.48 -20.79
N PHE A 196 -19.48 -10.63 -21.20
CA PHE A 196 -19.81 -11.46 -22.35
C PHE A 196 -19.13 -10.93 -23.60
N MET A 197 -18.43 -11.79 -24.33
CA MET A 197 -17.68 -11.39 -25.51
C MET A 197 -18.62 -10.78 -26.57
N ASP A 198 -18.20 -9.67 -27.16
CA ASP A 198 -18.92 -9.06 -28.27
C ASP A 198 -18.59 -9.84 -29.54
N GLN A 199 -19.61 -10.44 -30.15
CA GLN A 199 -19.47 -11.39 -31.26
C GLN A 199 -20.27 -10.97 -32.50
N ASN A 200 -20.72 -9.71 -32.58
CA ASN A 200 -21.48 -9.22 -33.74
C ASN A 200 -20.68 -9.34 -35.06
N ASN A 201 -19.37 -9.10 -35.01
CA ASN A 201 -18.44 -9.30 -36.11
C ASN A 201 -16.99 -9.46 -35.58
N PRO A 202 -16.03 -9.92 -36.41
CA PRO A 202 -14.65 -10.12 -35.97
C PRO A 202 -13.98 -8.85 -35.43
N LEU A 203 -14.32 -7.67 -35.96
CA LEU A 203 -13.76 -6.39 -35.51
C LEU A 203 -14.28 -6.00 -34.12
N ALA A 204 -15.56 -6.26 -33.84
CA ALA A 204 -16.16 -6.05 -32.52
C ALA A 204 -15.47 -6.92 -31.47
N GLY A 205 -15.23 -8.20 -31.78
CA GLY A 205 -14.49 -9.11 -30.90
C GLY A 205 -13.05 -8.66 -30.64
N LEU A 206 -12.35 -8.15 -31.65
CA LEU A 206 -10.99 -7.61 -31.50
C LEU A 206 -10.98 -6.33 -30.64
N THR A 207 -11.93 -5.41 -30.91
CA THR A 207 -12.08 -4.16 -30.16
C THR A 207 -12.38 -4.42 -28.69
N HIS A 208 -13.27 -5.37 -28.39
CA HIS A 208 -13.58 -5.75 -27.01
C HIS A 208 -12.34 -6.27 -26.28
N LYS A 209 -11.56 -7.17 -26.90
CA LYS A 209 -10.33 -7.72 -26.28
C LYS A 209 -9.26 -6.67 -25.99
N ARG A 210 -9.25 -5.55 -26.71
CA ARG A 210 -8.27 -4.45 -26.55
C ARG A 210 -8.82 -3.24 -25.79
N ARG A 211 -10.03 -3.35 -25.23
CA ARG A 211 -10.69 -2.28 -24.49
C ARG A 211 -9.94 -1.99 -23.19
N LEU A 212 -9.80 -0.70 -22.87
CA LEU A 212 -9.35 -0.22 -21.57
C LEU A 212 -10.57 0.33 -20.82
N SER A 213 -10.72 -0.05 -19.55
CA SER A 213 -11.77 0.47 -18.66
C SER A 213 -11.12 1.14 -17.46
N ALA A 214 -11.59 2.33 -17.11
CA ALA A 214 -11.27 2.99 -15.84
C ALA A 214 -12.25 2.62 -14.72
N LEU A 215 -13.38 2.01 -15.08
CA LEU A 215 -14.45 1.59 -14.15
C LEU A 215 -14.17 0.20 -13.59
N GLY A 216 -14.64 -0.04 -12.36
CA GLY A 216 -14.64 -1.34 -11.71
C GLY A 216 -13.90 -1.37 -10.36
N PRO A 217 -13.79 -2.55 -9.73
CA PRO A 217 -13.20 -2.69 -8.40
C PRO A 217 -11.74 -2.18 -8.37
N GLY A 218 -11.49 -1.15 -7.57
CA GLY A 218 -10.18 -0.50 -7.46
C GLY A 218 -9.85 0.50 -8.57
N GLY A 219 -10.82 0.83 -9.43
CA GLY A 219 -10.79 1.95 -10.36
C GLY A 219 -11.70 3.09 -9.89
N LEU A 220 -12.26 3.84 -10.83
CA LEU A 220 -13.22 4.91 -10.59
C LEU A 220 -14.65 4.32 -10.48
N SER A 221 -15.49 4.96 -9.66
CA SER A 221 -16.93 4.69 -9.56
C SER A 221 -17.74 5.65 -10.42
#